data_AF-A0A1B1AU87-F1
#
_entry.id   AF-A0A1B1AU87-F1
#
_cell.length_a   1.000
_cell.length_b   1.000
_cell.length_c   1.000
_cell.angle_alpha   90.00
_cell.angle_beta   90.00
_cell.angle_gamma   90.00
#
_symmetry.space_group_name_H-M   'P 1'
#
loop_
_entity.id
_entity.type
_entity.pdbx_description
1 polymer ?
#
loop_
_entity_poly.entity_id
_entity_poly.type
_entity_poly.pdbx_seq_one_letter_code
_entity_poly.pdbx_strand_id
1 'polypeptide(L)'
;MRESVLGSFFSLLIFPAVLAVPVWVIAVAFKLISVAAPGRRPDWRQDLLRWSVWMTGSGAVILYVLGAGAVGLAVHESSSGADSTPSQECRDDYRADHLVGQTASYVPLRFDCVLDDGGTYPSSPAYAWINALVAALGLATIALVVAKGYGAERRARADAAGGER
;
A
#
# COMPACT_ATOMS: atom_id res chain seq x y z
N MET A 1 -16.39 -2.64 -18.25
CA MET A 1 -17.29 -3.17 -17.19
C MET A 1 -16.52 -3.71 -15.98
N ARG A 2 -15.58 -4.66 -16.14
CA ARG A 2 -14.78 -5.20 -15.02
C ARG A 2 -13.89 -4.14 -14.33
N GLU A 3 -13.30 -3.24 -15.11
CA GLU A 3 -12.47 -2.13 -14.61
C GLU A 3 -13.31 -1.04 -13.95
N SER A 4 -14.53 -0.83 -14.44
CA SER A 4 -15.54 0.05 -13.87
C SER A 4 -15.93 -0.37 -12.45
N VAL A 5 -16.16 -1.67 -12.25
CA VAL A 5 -16.52 -2.25 -10.94
C VAL A 5 -15.34 -2.21 -9.96
N LEU A 6 -14.12 -2.49 -10.44
CA LEU A 6 -12.91 -2.34 -9.63
C LEU A 6 -12.74 -0.88 -9.17
N GLY A 7 -12.86 0.08 -10.08
CA GLY A 7 -12.77 1.50 -9.78
C GLY A 7 -13.75 1.94 -8.70
N SER A 8 -15.04 1.64 -8.87
CA SER A 8 -16.07 1.99 -7.88
C SER A 8 -15.82 1.34 -6.50
N PHE A 9 -15.36 0.09 -6.48
CA PHE A 9 -15.03 -0.60 -5.24
C PHE A 9 -13.86 0.06 -4.51
N PHE A 10 -12.77 0.39 -5.23
CA PHE A 10 -11.61 1.06 -4.64
C PHE A 10 -11.92 2.49 -4.20
N SER A 11 -12.73 3.24 -4.96
CA SER A 11 -13.20 4.57 -4.55
C SER A 11 -14.00 4.51 -3.25
N LEU A 12 -14.80 3.46 -3.05
CA LEU A 12 -15.55 3.30 -1.80
C LEU A 12 -14.63 2.92 -0.62
N LEU A 13 -13.59 2.14 -0.89
CA LEU A 13 -12.59 1.76 0.11
C LEU A 13 -11.61 2.88 0.50
N ILE A 14 -11.51 3.95 -0.29
CA ILE A 14 -10.61 5.07 0.04
C ILE A 14 -11.01 5.75 1.37
N PHE A 15 -12.31 5.90 1.63
CA PHE A 15 -12.83 6.55 2.84
C PHE A 15 -12.45 5.82 4.13
N PRO A 16 -12.74 4.51 4.29
CA PRO A 16 -12.28 3.78 5.47
C PRO A 16 -10.75 3.68 5.52
N ALA A 17 -10.04 3.64 4.38
CA ALA A 17 -8.58 3.65 4.37
C ALA A 17 -7.99 4.95 4.91
N VAL A 18 -8.53 6.12 4.55
CA VAL A 18 -8.12 7.42 5.09
C VAL A 18 -8.33 7.48 6.60
N LEU A 19 -9.45 6.96 7.10
CA LEU A 19 -9.71 6.88 8.55
C LEU A 19 -8.80 5.88 9.27
N ALA A 20 -8.35 4.83 8.57
CA ALA A 20 -7.44 3.84 9.13
C ALA A 20 -6.00 4.38 9.30
N VAL A 21 -5.57 5.35 8.49
CA VAL A 21 -4.23 5.96 8.57
C VAL A 21 -3.90 6.52 9.96
N PRO A 22 -4.68 7.44 10.55
CA PRO A 22 -4.34 8.00 11.87
C PRO A 22 -4.33 6.92 12.96
N VAL A 23 -5.27 5.97 12.92
CA VAL A 23 -5.33 4.85 13.87
C VAL A 23 -4.07 3.99 13.75
N TRP A 24 -3.65 3.67 12.53
CA TRP A 24 -2.44 2.91 12.27
C TRP A 24 -1.20 3.64 12.76
N VAL A 25 -1.06 4.93 12.46
CA VAL A 25 0.07 5.77 12.91
C VAL A 25 0.13 5.82 14.44
N ILE A 26 -1.00 6.04 15.12
CA ILE A 26 -1.07 6.06 16.58
C ILE A 26 -0.67 4.70 17.16
N ALA A 27 -1.17 3.60 16.60
CA ALA A 27 -0.83 2.26 17.05
C ALA A 27 0.68 1.97 16.92
N VAL A 28 1.29 2.39 15.81
CA VAL A 28 2.73 2.23 15.58
C VAL A 28 3.54 3.09 16.55
N ALA A 29 3.19 4.37 16.68
CA ALA A 29 3.88 5.29 17.58
C ALA A 29 3.82 4.80 19.05
N PHE A 30 2.63 4.42 19.50
CA PHE A 30 2.43 3.90 20.87
C PHE A 30 3.25 2.64 21.12
N LYS A 31 3.34 1.74 20.13
CA LYS A 31 4.17 0.54 20.25
C LYS A 31 5.66 0.87 20.30
N LEU A 32 6.14 1.80 19.47
CA LEU A 32 7.55 2.24 19.48
C LEU A 32 7.94 2.84 20.84
N ILE A 33 7.06 3.67 21.42
CA ILE A 33 7.25 4.21 22.78
C ILE A 33 7.27 3.06 23.80
N SER A 34 6.37 2.09 23.67
CA SER A 34 6.33 0.93 24.55
C SER A 34 7.59 0.06 24.45
N VAL A 35 8.23 -0.04 23.27
CA VAL A 35 9.51 -0.75 23.08
C VAL A 35 10.65 -0.08 23.85
N ALA A 36 10.64 1.25 23.96
CA ALA A 36 11.68 2.03 24.62
C ALA A 36 11.60 1.96 26.15
N ALA A 37 10.48 1.53 26.73
CA ALA A 37 10.28 1.46 28.17
C ALA A 37 11.10 0.32 28.83
N PRO A 38 11.72 0.53 30.02
CA PRO A 38 12.42 -0.52 30.76
C PRO A 38 11.44 -1.49 31.43
N GLY A 39 11.67 -2.81 31.32
CA GLY A 39 10.84 -3.85 31.99
C GLY A 39 10.52 -5.09 31.14
N ARG A 40 11.47 -5.58 30.33
CA ARG A 40 11.21 -6.58 29.29
C ARG A 40 10.99 -8.00 29.85
N ARG A 41 9.86 -8.62 29.48
CA ARG A 41 9.59 -10.05 29.71
C ARG A 41 10.24 -10.94 28.63
N PRO A 42 10.52 -12.23 28.90
CA PRO A 42 11.17 -13.14 27.95
C PRO A 42 10.32 -13.49 26.70
N ASP A 43 9.00 -13.36 26.75
CA ASP A 43 8.04 -13.60 25.65
C ASP A 43 7.89 -12.42 24.67
N TRP A 44 8.25 -11.20 25.11
CA TRP A 44 8.14 -9.93 24.38
C TRP A 44 8.55 -9.99 22.89
N ARG A 45 9.65 -10.69 22.57
CA ARG A 45 10.18 -10.74 21.20
C ARG A 45 9.22 -11.40 20.22
N GLN A 46 8.49 -12.43 20.65
CA GLN A 46 7.55 -13.14 19.78
C GLN A 46 6.30 -12.32 19.55
N ASP A 47 5.80 -11.66 20.60
CA ASP A 47 4.65 -10.76 20.50
C ASP A 47 4.97 -9.54 19.63
N LEU A 48 6.19 -9.01 19.74
CA LEU A 48 6.64 -7.92 18.89
C LEU A 48 6.71 -8.35 17.42
N LEU A 49 7.28 -9.51 17.12
CA LEU A 49 7.32 -10.02 15.74
C LEU A 49 5.92 -10.24 15.17
N ARG A 50 5.01 -10.84 15.95
CA ARG A 50 3.61 -11.05 15.52
C ARG A 50 2.92 -9.71 15.24
N TRP A 51 3.12 -8.73 16.12
CA TRP A 51 2.58 -7.39 15.95
C TRP A 51 3.17 -6.69 14.71
N SER A 52 4.49 -6.78 14.49
CA SER A 52 5.16 -6.18 13.32
C SER A 52 4.70 -6.78 12.00
N VAL A 53 4.42 -8.09 11.92
CA VAL A 53 3.83 -8.73 10.74
C VAL A 53 2.48 -8.09 10.42
N TRP A 54 1.60 -7.96 11.42
CA TRP A 54 0.28 -7.37 11.22
C TRP A 54 0.36 -5.90 10.81
N MET A 55 1.28 -5.12 11.36
CA MET A 55 1.40 -3.69 11.06
C MET A 55 2.02 -3.40 9.70
N THR A 56 3.05 -4.16 9.30
CA THR A 56 3.63 -4.03 7.96
C THR A 56 2.63 -4.47 6.88
N GLY A 57 1.90 -5.56 7.13
CA GLY A 57 0.86 -6.05 6.23
C GLY A 57 -0.31 -5.07 6.10
N SER A 58 -0.82 -4.55 7.21
CA SER A 58 -1.91 -3.56 7.19
C SER A 58 -1.48 -2.25 6.53
N GLY A 59 -0.25 -1.79 6.77
CA GLY A 59 0.30 -0.61 6.10
C GLY A 59 0.36 -0.77 4.59
N ALA A 60 0.81 -1.93 4.08
CA ALA A 60 0.83 -2.22 2.65
C ALA A 60 -0.58 -2.20 2.04
N VAL A 61 -1.56 -2.78 2.73
CA VAL A 61 -2.97 -2.80 2.28
C VAL A 61 -3.57 -1.39 2.26
N ILE A 62 -3.37 -0.60 3.33
CA ILE A 62 -3.87 0.78 3.40
C ILE A 62 -3.30 1.61 2.25
N LEU A 63 -1.98 1.56 2.04
CA LEU A 63 -1.34 2.31 0.94
C LEU A 63 -1.83 1.86 -0.43
N TYR A 64 -2.00 0.56 -0.65
CA TYR A 64 -2.52 0.05 -1.92
C TYR A 64 -3.95 0.51 -2.17
N VAL A 65 -4.82 0.45 -1.15
CA VAL A 65 -6.22 0.88 -1.25
C VAL A 65 -6.31 2.38 -1.50
N LEU A 66 -5.51 3.20 -0.81
CA LEU A 66 -5.45 4.65 -1.04
C LEU A 66 -5.02 4.99 -2.46
N GLY A 67 -3.96 4.35 -2.94
CA GLY A 67 -3.46 4.55 -4.30
C GLY A 67 -4.46 4.08 -5.37
N ALA A 68 -5.04 2.88 -5.21
CA ALA A 68 -6.07 2.35 -6.10
C ALA A 68 -7.33 3.21 -6.11
N GLY A 69 -7.72 3.74 -4.95
CA GLY A 69 -8.82 4.69 -4.82
C GLY A 69 -8.55 5.99 -5.57
N ALA A 70 -7.33 6.54 -5.47
CA ALA A 70 -6.94 7.74 -6.21
C ALA A 70 -7.01 7.54 -7.73
N VAL A 71 -6.51 6.41 -8.24
CA VAL A 71 -6.67 6.05 -9.67
C VAL A 71 -8.15 5.92 -10.05
N GLY A 72 -8.97 5.28 -9.21
CA GLY A 72 -10.41 5.15 -9.44
C GLY A 72 -11.14 6.50 -9.49
N LEU A 73 -10.80 7.43 -8.59
CA LEU A 73 -11.34 8.78 -8.58
C LEU A 73 -10.93 9.55 -9.84
N ALA A 74 -9.66 9.49 -10.25
CA ALA A 74 -9.18 10.13 -11.48
C ALA A 74 -9.90 9.61 -12.73
N VAL A 75 -10.16 8.30 -12.83
CA VAL A 75 -10.97 7.70 -13.91
C VAL A 75 -12.44 8.15 -13.84
N HIS A 76 -12.99 8.33 -12.63
CA HIS A 76 -14.38 8.75 -12.48
C HIS A 76 -14.58 10.22 -12.87
N GLU A 77 -13.70 11.12 -12.41
CA GLU A 77 -13.74 12.55 -12.74
C GLU A 77 -13.63 12.80 -14.25
N SER A 78 -12.83 11.98 -14.93
CA SER A 78 -12.61 12.07 -16.37
C SER A 78 -13.65 11.36 -17.22
N SER A 79 -14.57 10.59 -16.64
CA SER A 79 -15.68 9.95 -17.36
C SER A 79 -17.04 10.55 -17.01
N SER A 80 -17.15 11.29 -15.91
CA SER A 80 -18.39 11.87 -15.40
C SER A 80 -18.11 13.19 -14.67
N GLY A 81 -18.32 14.31 -15.36
CA GLY A 81 -18.18 15.67 -14.84
C GLY A 81 -18.26 16.70 -15.97
N ALA A 82 -18.54 17.97 -15.65
CA ALA A 82 -18.60 19.07 -16.63
C ALA A 82 -17.23 19.42 -17.26
N ASP A 83 -16.16 18.79 -16.79
CA ASP A 83 -14.77 18.97 -17.24
C ASP A 83 -14.27 17.68 -17.92
N SER A 84 -15.06 17.20 -18.88
CA SER A 84 -15.16 15.78 -19.24
C SER A 84 -13.95 15.16 -19.92
N THR A 85 -12.98 15.95 -20.35
CA THR A 85 -11.69 15.48 -20.87
C THR A 85 -10.85 16.69 -21.28
N PRO A 86 -9.53 16.70 -20.99
CA PRO A 86 -8.78 15.73 -20.21
C PRO A 86 -8.86 15.97 -18.69
N SER A 87 -8.55 14.94 -17.89
CA SER A 87 -8.47 15.01 -16.42
C SER A 87 -7.55 16.15 -15.96
N GLN A 88 -7.89 16.81 -14.86
CA GLN A 88 -7.18 18.00 -14.37
C GLN A 88 -5.67 17.76 -14.18
N GLU A 89 -5.26 16.57 -13.72
CA GLU A 89 -3.83 16.20 -13.58
C GLU A 89 -3.04 16.23 -14.90
N CYS A 90 -3.67 15.98 -16.05
CA CYS A 90 -2.99 16.06 -17.34
C CYS A 90 -3.07 17.46 -17.97
N ARG A 91 -3.91 18.36 -17.42
CA ARG A 91 -4.13 19.72 -17.95
C ARG A 91 -3.13 20.74 -17.36
N ASP A 92 -2.58 20.45 -16.18
CA ASP A 92 -1.58 21.29 -15.51
C ASP A 92 -0.15 21.12 -16.09
N ASP A 93 0.05 20.21 -17.05
CA ASP A 93 1.34 20.03 -17.73
C ASP A 93 1.40 20.77 -19.08
N TYR A 94 2.60 21.23 -19.47
CA TYR A 94 2.87 22.06 -20.65
C TYR A 94 2.49 21.39 -21.98
N ARG A 95 2.13 20.10 -21.97
CA ARG A 95 1.77 19.29 -23.15
C ARG A 95 0.27 19.08 -23.32
N ALA A 96 -0.55 19.84 -22.60
CA ALA A 96 -2.01 19.76 -22.65
C ALA A 96 -2.59 19.88 -24.07
N ASP A 97 -1.93 20.61 -24.97
CA ASP A 97 -2.34 20.80 -26.37
C ASP A 97 -2.25 19.53 -27.24
N HIS A 98 -1.52 18.52 -26.77
CA HIS A 98 -1.22 17.28 -27.48
C HIS A 98 -1.94 16.06 -26.90
N LEU A 99 -2.85 16.26 -25.94
CA LEU A 99 -3.48 15.15 -25.23
C LEU A 99 -4.61 14.49 -26.02
N VAL A 100 -4.53 13.17 -26.21
CA VAL A 100 -5.57 12.37 -26.89
C VAL A 100 -6.32 11.41 -25.98
N GLY A 101 -5.82 11.17 -24.78
CA GLY A 101 -6.49 10.27 -23.83
C GLY A 101 -5.70 10.00 -22.56
N GLN A 102 -6.14 8.99 -21.82
CA GLN A 102 -5.56 8.58 -20.54
C GLN A 102 -5.69 7.06 -20.39
N THR A 103 -4.72 6.45 -19.73
CA THR A 103 -4.70 5.00 -19.44
C THR A 103 -4.50 4.79 -17.95
N ALA A 104 -5.40 4.02 -17.32
CA ALA A 104 -5.29 3.64 -15.93
C ALA A 104 -4.83 2.18 -15.80
N SER A 105 -3.91 1.92 -14.88
CA SER A 105 -3.45 0.59 -14.51
C SER A 105 -3.48 0.44 -12.99
N TYR A 106 -4.01 -0.68 -12.50
CA TYR A 106 -4.05 -0.99 -11.07
C TYR A 106 -2.87 -1.87 -10.61
N VAL A 107 -2.16 -2.52 -11.54
CA VAL A 107 -0.98 -3.36 -11.24
C VAL A 107 0.05 -3.26 -12.39
N PRO A 108 1.16 -2.51 -12.22
CA PRO A 108 1.43 -1.57 -11.13
C PRO A 108 0.46 -0.38 -11.18
N LEU A 109 0.28 0.27 -10.04
CA LEU A 109 -0.62 1.42 -9.92
C LEU A 109 -0.07 2.58 -10.74
N ARG A 110 -0.78 2.98 -11.81
CA ARG A 110 -0.38 4.08 -12.71
C ARG A 110 -1.60 4.76 -13.32
N PHE A 111 -1.44 6.05 -13.57
CA PHE A 111 -2.34 6.85 -14.37
C PHE A 111 -1.47 7.61 -15.38
N ASP A 112 -1.54 7.19 -16.64
CA ASP A 112 -0.67 7.67 -17.71
C ASP A 112 -1.49 8.53 -18.68
N CYS A 113 -1.02 9.75 -19.00
CA CYS A 113 -1.61 10.62 -20.02
C CYS A 113 -1.09 10.20 -21.40
N VAL A 114 -1.95 10.12 -22.41
CA VAL A 114 -1.61 9.71 -23.79
C VAL A 114 -1.54 10.95 -24.68
N LEU A 115 -0.44 11.11 -25.41
CA LEU A 115 -0.25 12.17 -26.40
C LEU A 115 -0.59 11.70 -27.82
N ASP A 116 -0.88 12.68 -28.69
CA ASP A 116 -1.17 12.53 -30.12
C ASP A 116 -0.02 11.92 -30.93
N ASP A 117 1.22 12.07 -30.47
CA ASP A 117 2.41 11.39 -30.99
C ASP A 117 2.50 9.89 -30.62
N GLY A 118 1.53 9.38 -29.85
CA GLY A 118 1.48 8.01 -29.36
C GLY A 118 2.32 7.77 -28.09
N GLY A 119 2.96 8.81 -27.56
CA GLY A 119 3.70 8.76 -26.31
C GLY A 119 2.78 8.71 -25.09
N THR A 120 3.27 8.11 -24.00
CA THR A 120 2.59 8.13 -22.69
C THR A 120 3.50 8.70 -21.63
N TYR A 121 2.98 9.59 -20.77
CA TYR A 121 3.72 10.13 -19.63
C TYR A 121 2.93 9.95 -18.33
N PRO A 122 3.57 9.58 -17.20
CA PRO A 122 2.90 9.43 -15.92
C PRO A 122 2.35 10.75 -15.41
N SER A 123 1.08 10.79 -14.98
CA SER A 123 0.47 12.01 -14.44
C SER A 123 1.13 12.48 -13.13
N SER A 124 1.65 11.55 -12.34
CA SER A 124 2.23 11.87 -11.03
C SER A 124 3.38 10.94 -10.64
N PRO A 125 4.50 11.49 -10.13
CA PRO A 125 5.58 10.69 -9.54
C PRO A 125 5.16 10.01 -8.23
N ALA A 126 4.03 10.41 -7.62
CA ALA A 126 3.52 9.82 -6.39
C ALA A 126 3.21 8.33 -6.54
N TYR A 127 2.72 7.90 -7.71
CA TYR A 127 2.43 6.49 -7.97
C TYR A 127 3.69 5.61 -7.92
N ALA A 128 4.84 6.12 -8.38
CA ALA A 128 6.11 5.41 -8.27
C ALA A 128 6.51 5.20 -6.80
N TRP A 129 6.39 6.24 -5.97
CA TRP A 129 6.64 6.17 -4.54
C TRP A 129 5.69 5.22 -3.81
N ILE A 130 4.39 5.25 -4.12
CA ILE A 130 3.39 4.36 -3.52
C ILE A 130 3.71 2.90 -3.86
N ASN A 131 3.98 2.58 -5.14
CA ASN A 131 4.35 1.23 -5.54
C ASN A 131 5.62 0.74 -4.82
N ALA A 132 6.63 1.61 -4.69
CA ALA A 132 7.87 1.27 -3.98
C ALA A 132 7.62 0.99 -2.48
N LEU A 133 6.80 1.82 -1.82
CA LEU A 133 6.45 1.63 -0.41
C LEU A 133 5.62 0.36 -0.19
N VAL A 134 4.64 0.08 -1.05
CA VAL A 134 3.84 -1.15 -1.00
C VAL A 134 4.75 -2.38 -1.17
N ALA A 135 5.67 -2.35 -2.13
CA ALA A 135 6.63 -3.44 -2.34
C ALA A 135 7.55 -3.63 -1.13
N ALA A 136 8.10 -2.55 -0.58
CA ALA A 136 8.98 -2.60 0.58
C ALA A 136 8.27 -3.16 1.82
N LEU A 137 7.04 -2.71 2.11
CA LEU A 137 6.25 -3.22 3.22
C LEU A 137 5.86 -4.69 3.02
N GLY A 138 5.46 -5.07 1.81
CA GLY A 138 5.14 -6.46 1.48
C GLY A 138 6.34 -7.39 1.69
N LEU A 139 7.53 -7.00 1.23
CA LEU A 139 8.77 -7.74 1.44
C LEU A 139 9.13 -7.83 2.94
N ALA A 140 8.97 -6.74 3.69
CA ALA A 140 9.19 -6.74 5.13
C ALA A 140 8.24 -7.70 5.86
N THR A 141 6.96 -7.74 5.48
CA THR A 141 6.00 -8.70 6.04
C THR A 141 6.42 -10.14 5.76
N ILE A 142 6.83 -10.46 4.53
CA ILE A 142 7.31 -11.80 4.16
C ILE A 142 8.54 -12.18 5.01
N ALA A 143 9.52 -11.29 5.12
CA ALA A 143 10.72 -11.52 5.92
C ALA A 143 10.39 -11.79 7.40
N LEU A 144 9.46 -11.03 7.98
CA LEU A 144 9.02 -11.20 9.36
C LEU A 144 8.27 -12.52 9.59
N VAL A 145 7.41 -12.93 8.65
CA VAL A 145 6.70 -14.23 8.69
C VAL A 145 7.70 -15.38 8.65
N VAL A 146 8.66 -15.32 7.74
CA VAL A 146 9.73 -16.33 7.62
C VAL A 146 10.55 -16.39 8.90
N ALA A 147 10.99 -15.25 9.44
CA ALA A 147 11.75 -15.18 10.69
C ALA A 147 10.98 -15.80 11.88
N LYS A 148 9.67 -15.56 11.96
CA LYS A 148 8.81 -16.17 12.98
C LYS A 148 8.76 -17.70 12.85
N GLY A 149 8.62 -18.21 11.63
CA GLY A 149 8.61 -19.66 11.34
C GLY A 149 9.91 -20.34 11.74
N TYR A 150 11.05 -19.78 11.35
CA TYR A 150 12.37 -20.30 11.74
C TYR A 150 12.59 -20.31 13.26
N GLY A 151 12.09 -19.28 13.97
CA GLY A 151 12.18 -19.22 15.43
C GLY A 151 11.35 -20.31 16.13
N ALA A 152 10.19 -20.67 15.59
CA ALA A 152 9.36 -21.75 16.11
C ALA A 152 10.01 -23.12 15.89
N GLU A 153 10.52 -23.35 14.67
CA GLU A 153 11.20 -24.60 14.30
C GLU A 153 12.44 -24.85 15.16
N ARG A 154 13.25 -23.82 15.42
CA ARG A 154 14.44 -23.96 16.29
C ARG A 154 14.08 -24.33 17.73
N ARG A 155 12.97 -23.83 18.27
CA ARG A 155 12.52 -24.18 19.62
C ARG A 155 12.03 -25.62 19.69
N ALA A 156 11.20 -26.04 18.72
CA ALA A 156 10.73 -27.41 18.63
C ALA A 156 11.90 -28.42 18.61
N ARG A 157 12.98 -28.10 17.87
CA ARG A 157 14.20 -28.93 17.84
C ARG A 157 14.96 -28.94 19.17
N ALA A 158 15.02 -27.81 19.87
CA ALA A 158 15.67 -27.72 21.18
C ALA A 158 14.91 -28.50 22.27
N ASP A 159 13.58 -28.42 22.25
CA ASP A 159 12.71 -29.15 23.18
C ASP A 159 12.81 -30.67 22.94
N ALA A 160 12.83 -31.10 21.67
CA ALA A 160 13.02 -32.51 21.31
C ALA A 160 14.38 -33.06 21.79
N ALA A 161 15.47 -32.30 21.62
CA ALA A 161 16.80 -32.71 22.08
C ALA A 161 17.00 -32.63 23.62
N GLY A 162 16.18 -31.84 24.32
CA GLY A 162 16.21 -31.70 25.78
C GLY A 162 15.42 -32.78 26.52
N GLY A 163 14.40 -33.37 25.88
CA GLY A 163 13.59 -34.46 26.44
C GLY A 163 14.25 -35.85 26.40
N GLU A 164 15.40 -35.98 25.74
CA GLU A 164 16.18 -37.23 25.64
C GLU A 164 17.26 -37.38 26.74
N ARG A 165 17.29 -36.46 27.72
CA ARG A 165 18.22 -36.48 28.87
C ARG A 165 17.48 -36.71 30.18
#